data_AF-A0A6M1XQW2-F1
#
_entry.id   AF-A0A6M1XQW2-F1
#
_cell.length_a   1.000
_cell.length_b   1.000
_cell.length_c   1.000
_cell.angle_alpha   90.00
_cell.angle_beta   90.00
_cell.angle_gamma   90.00
#
_symmetry.space_group_name_H-M   'P 1'
#
loop_
_entity.id
_entity.type
_entity.pdbx_description
1 polymer ?
#
loop_
_entity_poly.entity_id
_entity_poly.type
_entity_poly.pdbx_seq_one_letter_code
_entity_poly.pdbx_strand_id
1 'polypeptide(L)'
;IMGNPNNEFTEGDSVFDGKNVSDLEVDERARLGLFLAMLYPSEIPGITNAEFMRAAINAKRDENDKISVMAFLKKLDEKMALLNMPEEMAERYLNEGFSGGEKKRNE
;
A
#
# COMPACT_ATOMS: atom_id res chain seq x y z
N ILE A 1 -7.11 -18.11 10.00
CA ILE A 1 -6.27 -18.77 8.95
C ILE A 1 -5.02 -17.97 8.60
N MET A 2 -5.06 -16.65 8.38
CA MET A 2 -3.87 -15.86 8.04
C MET A 2 -3.12 -15.26 9.26
N GLY A 3 -3.23 -15.89 10.44
CA GLY A 3 -2.48 -15.47 11.64
C GLY A 3 -2.68 -14.02 12.08
N ASN A 4 -3.91 -13.50 12.08
CA ASN A 4 -4.16 -12.14 12.59
C ASN A 4 -3.89 -12.10 14.11
N PRO A 5 -2.96 -11.25 14.60
CA PRO A 5 -2.56 -11.22 16.01
C PRO A 5 -3.68 -10.79 16.97
N ASN A 6 -4.77 -10.20 16.46
CA ASN A 6 -5.93 -9.81 17.26
C ASN A 6 -6.93 -10.95 17.51
N ASN A 7 -6.71 -12.13 16.91
CA ASN A 7 -7.59 -13.27 17.06
C ASN A 7 -6.82 -14.43 17.70
N GLU A 8 -7.35 -14.97 18.79
CA GLU A 8 -6.79 -16.12 19.46
C GLU A 8 -7.48 -17.40 18.96
N PHE A 9 -6.69 -18.41 18.62
CA PHE A 9 -7.20 -19.67 18.13
C PHE A 9 -7.56 -20.56 19.33
N THR A 10 -8.85 -20.76 19.61
CA THR A 10 -9.29 -21.43 20.84
C THR A 10 -9.42 -22.95 20.71
N GLU A 11 -9.95 -23.46 19.60
CA GLU A 11 -10.11 -24.90 19.32
C GLU A 11 -10.15 -25.19 17.80
N GLY A 12 -9.70 -26.38 17.39
CA GLY A 12 -9.73 -26.86 16.00
C GLY A 12 -8.37 -26.86 15.30
N ASP A 13 -8.34 -27.23 14.02
CA ASP A 13 -7.12 -27.25 13.20
C ASP A 13 -7.36 -26.57 11.85
N SER A 14 -6.41 -25.74 11.42
CA SER A 14 -6.35 -25.19 10.06
C SER A 14 -5.40 -26.04 9.24
N VAL A 15 -5.90 -26.78 8.25
CA VAL A 15 -5.07 -27.63 7.36
C VAL A 15 -5.02 -27.04 5.96
N PHE A 16 -3.81 -26.84 5.42
CA PHE A 16 -3.56 -26.42 4.05
C PHE A 16 -2.60 -27.41 3.38
N ASP A 17 -2.97 -27.99 2.23
CA ASP A 17 -2.21 -29.03 1.53
C ASP A 17 -1.74 -30.19 2.43
N GLY A 18 -2.63 -30.64 3.32
CA GLY A 18 -2.34 -31.74 4.26
C GLY A 18 -1.39 -31.37 5.40
N LYS A 19 -1.01 -30.09 5.54
CA LYS A 19 -0.19 -29.58 6.64
C LYS A 19 -1.02 -28.72 7.58
N ASN A 20 -0.86 -28.93 8.89
CA ASN A 20 -1.44 -28.05 9.89
C ASN A 20 -0.70 -26.70 9.87
N VAL A 21 -1.46 -25.62 9.76
CA VAL A 21 -0.99 -24.22 9.71
C VAL A 21 -1.52 -23.38 10.87
N SER A 22 -2.14 -24.00 11.89
CA SER A 22 -2.71 -23.29 13.05
C SER A 22 -1.66 -22.50 13.83
N ASP A 23 -0.50 -23.12 14.06
CA ASP A 23 0.58 -22.57 14.92
C ASP A 23 1.69 -21.87 14.14
N LEU A 24 1.60 -21.82 12.81
CA LEU A 24 2.63 -21.22 11.97
C LEU A 24 2.53 -19.69 11.99
N GLU A 25 3.66 -19.00 11.92
CA GLU A 25 3.69 -17.55 11.75
C GLU A 25 3.16 -17.14 10.35
N VAL A 26 2.75 -15.89 10.19
CA VAL A 26 2.16 -15.39 8.93
C VAL A 26 3.10 -15.59 7.74
N ASP A 27 4.42 -15.40 7.94
CA ASP A 27 5.40 -15.59 6.88
C ASP A 27 5.57 -17.07 6.47
N GLU A 28 5.49 -17.99 7.43
CA GLU A 28 5.56 -19.43 7.19
C GLU A 28 4.34 -19.91 6.40
N ARG A 29 3.16 -19.37 6.71
CA ARG A 29 1.93 -19.60 5.94
C ARG A 29 2.08 -19.07 4.51
N ALA A 30 2.65 -17.88 4.32
CA ALA A 30 2.88 -17.29 3.00
C ALA A 30 3.80 -18.13 2.12
N ARG A 31 4.86 -18.72 2.70
CA ARG A 31 5.77 -19.64 1.98
C ARG A 31 5.09 -20.93 1.54
N LEU A 32 4.02 -21.36 2.21
CA LEU A 32 3.19 -22.49 1.79
C LEU A 32 2.24 -22.14 0.64
N GLY A 33 2.18 -20.87 0.21
CA GLY A 33 1.30 -20.41 -0.88
C GLY A 33 0.00 -19.78 -0.40
N LEU A 34 -0.19 -19.60 0.91
CA LEU A 34 -1.31 -18.82 1.45
C LEU A 34 -1.04 -17.34 1.25
N PHE A 35 -1.66 -16.75 0.23
CA PHE A 35 -1.59 -15.33 -0.03
C PHE A 35 -2.79 -14.60 0.59
N LEU A 36 -2.52 -13.60 1.44
CA LEU A 36 -3.54 -12.65 1.88
C LEU A 36 -3.45 -11.44 0.97
N ALA A 37 -4.38 -11.33 0.03
CA ALA A 37 -4.64 -10.07 -0.64
C ALA A 37 -5.18 -9.09 0.42
N MET A 38 -4.35 -8.14 0.87
CA MET A 38 -4.80 -7.15 1.84
C MET A 38 -5.90 -6.30 1.22
N LEU A 39 -7.13 -6.51 1.68
CA LEU A 39 -8.24 -5.61 1.41
C LEU A 39 -8.00 -4.35 2.24
N TYR A 40 -7.67 -3.26 1.56
CA TYR A 40 -7.43 -1.90 2.09
C TYR A 40 -6.03 -1.63 2.65
N PRO A 41 -5.24 -0.74 2.01
CA PRO A 41 -4.21 -0.03 2.73
C PRO A 41 -4.88 0.94 3.73
N SER A 42 -4.40 0.94 4.97
CA SER A 42 -4.83 1.89 6.00
C SER A 42 -4.69 3.32 5.48
N GLU A 43 -5.78 4.09 5.55
CA GLU A 43 -5.76 5.53 5.32
C GLU A 43 -4.81 6.15 6.35
N ILE A 44 -3.73 6.81 5.90
CA ILE A 44 -2.89 7.61 6.80
C ILE A 44 -3.43 9.04 6.75
N PRO A 45 -4.25 9.47 7.73
CA PRO A 45 -4.70 10.85 7.77
C PRO A 45 -3.49 11.79 7.91
N GLY A 46 -3.43 12.79 7.04
CA GLY A 46 -2.39 13.84 7.09
C GLY A 46 -1.22 13.68 6.12
N ILE A 47 -1.25 12.70 5.20
CA ILE A 47 -0.26 12.58 4.12
C ILE A 47 -0.96 12.75 2.77
N THR A 48 -0.52 13.75 2.00
CA THR A 48 -0.99 13.98 0.63
C THR A 48 -0.37 12.98 -0.34
N ASN A 49 -1.00 12.76 -1.51
CA ASN A 49 -0.41 11.96 -2.59
C ASN A 49 0.99 12.45 -2.97
N ALA A 50 1.19 13.78 -2.98
CA ALA A 50 2.46 14.41 -3.24
C ALA A 50 3.55 14.01 -2.23
N GLU A 51 3.24 13.99 -0.93
CA GLU A 51 4.18 13.61 0.12
C GLU A 51 4.54 12.13 0.06
N PHE A 52 3.57 11.26 -0.19
CA PHE A 52 3.81 9.84 -0.37
C PHE A 52 4.74 9.56 -1.56
N MET A 53 4.44 10.16 -2.72
CA MET A 53 5.29 10.01 -3.91
C MET A 53 6.69 10.56 -3.69
N ARG A 54 6.84 11.70 -3.02
CA ARG A 54 8.16 12.27 -2.68
C ARG A 54 8.93 11.34 -1.75
N ALA A 55 8.27 10.77 -0.74
CA ALA A 55 8.88 9.81 0.18
C ALA A 55 9.33 8.54 -0.55
N ALA A 56 8.49 8.00 -1.45
CA ALA A 56 8.83 6.82 -2.25
C ALA A 56 10.01 7.06 -3.19
N ILE A 57 10.13 8.25 -3.79
CA ILE A 57 11.30 8.64 -4.60
C ILE A 57 12.55 8.73 -3.74
N ASN A 58 12.44 9.37 -2.56
CA ASN A 58 13.58 9.56 -1.67
C ASN A 58 14.03 8.27 -0.97
N ALA A 59 13.14 7.28 -0.78
CA ALA A 59 13.51 5.97 -0.25
C ALA A 59 14.48 5.20 -1.15
N LYS A 60 14.56 5.55 -2.45
CA LYS A 60 15.49 4.95 -3.42
C LYS A 60 16.74 5.81 -3.69
N ARG A 61 16.88 6.96 -3.02
CA ARG A 61 17.99 7.90 -3.21
C ARG A 61 18.88 7.93 -1.98
N ASP A 62 20.15 8.22 -2.18
CA ASP A 62 21.09 8.46 -1.08
C ASP A 62 20.66 9.66 -0.24
N GLU A 63 21.01 9.65 1.05
CA GLU A 63 20.58 10.69 1.98
C GLU A 63 21.01 12.10 1.57
N ASN A 64 22.14 12.20 0.86
CA ASN A 64 22.72 13.44 0.37
C ASN A 64 22.16 13.90 -1.00
N ASP A 65 21.31 13.11 -1.66
CA ASP A 65 20.68 13.41 -2.97
C ASP A 65 19.13 13.32 -2.91
N LYS A 66 18.55 13.50 -1.72
CA LYS A 66 17.10 13.56 -1.55
C LYS A 66 16.54 14.76 -2.34
N ILE A 67 15.46 14.52 -3.10
CA ILE A 67 14.79 15.57 -3.86
C ILE A 67 14.13 16.57 -2.89
N SER A 68 14.35 17.86 -3.14
CA SER A 68 13.67 18.93 -2.41
C SER A 68 12.19 18.98 -2.77
N VAL A 69 11.38 19.55 -1.89
CA VAL A 69 9.92 19.69 -2.11
C VAL A 69 9.64 20.47 -3.40
N MET A 70 10.32 21.61 -3.61
CA MET A 70 10.11 22.45 -4.79
C MET A 70 10.52 21.75 -6.09
N ALA A 71 11.64 21.01 -6.09
CA ALA A 71 12.07 20.26 -7.26
C ALA A 71 11.13 19.08 -7.57
N PHE A 72 10.53 18.50 -6.54
CA PHE A 72 9.52 17.46 -6.70
C PHE A 72 8.21 18.01 -7.27
N LEU A 73 7.67 19.11 -6.72
CA LEU A 73 6.44 19.74 -7.20
C LEU A 73 6.56 20.13 -8.68
N LYS A 74 7.67 20.77 -9.07
CA LYS A 74 7.91 21.09 -10.48
C LYS A 74 7.88 19.86 -11.39
N LYS A 75 8.49 18.74 -10.98
CA LYS A 75 8.45 17.48 -11.73
C LYS A 75 7.04 16.87 -11.76
N LEU A 76 6.29 17.01 -10.68
CA LEU A 76 4.92 16.54 -10.60
C LEU A 76 4.05 17.31 -11.60
N ASP A 77 4.13 18.64 -11.61
CA ASP A 77 3.38 19.51 -12.53
C ASP A 77 3.72 19.20 -14.00
N GLU A 78 5.00 19.05 -14.33
CA GLU A 78 5.45 18.67 -15.68
C GLU A 78 4.85 17.33 -16.14
N LYS A 79 4.71 16.35 -15.23
CA LYS A 79 4.15 15.03 -15.54
C LYS A 79 2.62 15.03 -15.56
N MET A 80 1.98 15.82 -14.71
CA MET A 80 0.53 16.01 -14.73
C MET A 80 0.09 16.68 -16.03
N ALA A 81 0.80 17.72 -16.47
CA ALA A 81 0.56 18.38 -17.76
C ALA A 81 0.72 17.43 -18.94
N LEU A 82 1.76 16.57 -18.93
CA LEU A 82 1.98 15.56 -19.98
C LEU A 82 0.82 14.56 -20.08
N LEU A 83 0.23 14.19 -18.94
CA LEU A 83 -0.81 13.17 -18.85
C LEU A 83 -2.23 13.76 -18.84
N ASN A 84 -2.37 15.07 -19.06
CA ASN A 84 -3.63 15.83 -18.95
C ASN A 84 -4.39 15.54 -17.63
N MET A 85 -3.65 15.40 -16.53
CA MET A 85 -4.24 15.21 -15.21
C MET A 85 -4.51 16.57 -14.54
N PRO A 86 -5.68 16.75 -13.90
CA PRO A 86 -5.97 17.97 -13.15
C PRO A 86 -5.04 18.08 -11.92
N GLU A 87 -4.53 19.29 -11.67
CA GLU A 87 -3.61 19.58 -10.55
C GLU A 87 -4.21 19.22 -9.17
N GLU A 88 -5.53 19.30 -9.06
CA GLU A 88 -6.30 18.87 -7.89
C GLU A 88 -6.00 17.41 -7.47
N MET A 89 -5.53 16.55 -8.39
CA MET A 89 -5.18 15.17 -8.07
C MET A 89 -3.94 15.05 -7.16
N ALA A 90 -3.01 16.00 -7.24
CA ALA A 90 -1.80 16.03 -6.41
C ALA A 90 -2.08 16.46 -4.97
N GLU A 91 -3.06 17.35 -4.78
CA GLU A 91 -3.47 17.89 -3.48
C GLU A 91 -4.42 16.97 -2.71
N ARG A 92 -5.04 15.99 -3.39
CA ARG A 92 -5.88 14.98 -2.74
C ARG A 92 -5.09 14.19 -1.70
N TYR A 93 -5.71 14.01 -0.54
CA TYR A 93 -5.19 13.11 0.49
C TYR A 93 -5.12 11.68 -0.05
N LEU A 94 -4.08 10.97 0.36
CA LEU A 94 -3.89 9.57 0.00
C LEU A 94 -5.11 8.77 0.46
N ASN A 95 -5.89 8.25 -0.51
CA ASN A 95 -7.14 7.51 -0.36
C ASN A 95 -8.45 8.30 -0.19
N GLU A 96 -8.44 9.63 -0.25
CA GLU A 96 -9.71 10.38 -0.14
C GLU A 96 -10.46 10.42 -1.48
N GLY A 97 -11.60 9.73 -1.52
CA GLY A 97 -12.58 9.80 -2.61
C GLY A 97 -12.45 8.73 -3.71
N PHE A 98 -11.94 7.53 -3.41
CA PHE A 98 -12.10 6.37 -4.31
C PHE A 98 -13.20 5.44 -3.80
N SER A 99 -14.34 5.46 -4.48
CA SER A 99 -15.39 4.44 -4.33
C SER A 99 -14.82 3.07 -4.69
N GLY A 100 -15.17 2.04 -3.92
CA GLY A 100 -14.69 0.67 -4.10
C GLY A 100 -14.91 0.10 -5.51
N GLY A 101 -15.77 0.71 -6.34
CA GLY A 101 -16.00 0.33 -7.73
C GLY A 101 -14.89 0.70 -8.72
N GLU A 102 -14.10 1.75 -8.47
CA GLU A 102 -13.00 2.14 -9.37
C GLU A 102 -11.75 1.29 -9.17
N LYS A 103 -11.53 0.79 -7.93
CA LYS A 103 -10.44 -0.12 -7.59
C LYS A 103 -10.53 -1.48 -8.30
N LYS A 104 -11.73 -1.89 -8.74
CA LYS A 104 -11.98 -3.17 -9.42
C LYS A 104 -11.74 -3.15 -10.93
N ARG A 105 -11.51 -1.97 -11.53
CA ARG A 105 -11.28 -1.82 -12.99
C ARG A 105 -9.80 -1.72 -13.36
N ASN A 106 -8.90 -1.79 -12.38
CA ASN A 106 -7.46 -1.71 -12.57
C ASN A 106 -6.74 -3.02 -12.13
N GLU A 107 -7.47 -4.14 -12.15
CA GLU A 107 -6.91 -5.51 -12.16
C GLU A 107 -6.74 -5.98 -13.61
#